data_AF-A0A2P2HYB6-F1
#
_entry.id   AF-A0A2P2HYB6-F1
#
_cell.length_a   1.000
_cell.length_b   1.000
_cell.length_c   1.000
_cell.angle_alpha   90.00
_cell.angle_beta   90.00
_cell.angle_gamma   90.00
#
_symmetry.space_group_name_H-M   'P 1'
#
loop_
_entity.id
_entity.type
_entity.pdbx_description
1 polymer ?
#
loop_
_entity_poly.entity_id
_entity_poly.type
_entity_poly.pdbx_seq_one_letter_code
_entity_poly.pdbx_strand_id
1 'polypeptide(L)'
;KAKRSSGASESGNAIAGEVLSSLKKTLFVIGSCIVIFIAVRNSLTLHLQNFWGASGNFWQHQWDKLLYTFGDDPYNLLVYGTLIVSYVVYWGVGIFYIFMDMTMRPEAFRKYKIQPGTNEPVSNWKLLKVIGVVHFNQTVVAWFCVWASYHAMQWRGYDQSKSLPTFHWVLFELAVCILVEEIGFYYSHRLFHHRHLYKHFHKLHHEWQAPISVTALYAHPLEHMIANLMPIFLGPFLLGSHMSTSWLWFQLAQLSTLNAHSGYHLPFFPSNEAHDYHHLKFNQCYGVLGVLDLLHGTDDRFRNSKIFSRHIMMLSLTPARALFPDQDQDAKPKAVVKKSSKSSKVPHKTNEKEVERKPEEKIE
;
A
#
# COMPACT_ATOMS: atom_id res chain seq x y z
N LYS A 1 -62.75 12.85 -68.30
CA LYS A 1 -62.54 13.13 -66.85
C LYS A 1 -62.63 11.85 -65.98
N ALA A 2 -62.19 10.68 -66.48
CA ALA A 2 -62.38 9.38 -65.81
C ALA A 2 -61.11 8.51 -65.68
N LYS A 3 -59.91 9.12 -65.76
CA LYS A 3 -58.62 8.40 -65.60
C LYS A 3 -57.76 8.89 -64.43
N ARG A 4 -58.30 9.80 -63.58
CA ARG A 4 -57.54 10.41 -62.47
C ARG A 4 -58.00 10.00 -61.07
N SER A 5 -59.10 9.25 -60.90
CA SER A 5 -59.60 8.87 -59.56
C SER A 5 -59.27 7.44 -59.10
N SER A 6 -58.74 6.55 -59.94
CA SER A 6 -58.34 5.19 -59.50
C SER A 6 -56.93 5.15 -58.88
N GLY A 7 -55.99 5.98 -59.37
CA GLY A 7 -54.59 5.96 -58.91
C GLY A 7 -54.37 6.49 -57.49
N ALA A 8 -55.26 7.33 -56.96
CA ALA A 8 -55.16 7.85 -55.59
C ALA A 8 -55.59 6.82 -54.53
N SER A 9 -56.53 5.94 -54.86
CA SER A 9 -57.02 4.86 -53.97
C SER A 9 -56.04 3.68 -53.91
N GLU A 10 -55.42 3.31 -55.03
CA GLU A 10 -54.38 2.27 -55.08
C GLU A 10 -53.09 2.72 -54.38
N SER A 11 -52.70 4.00 -54.56
CA SER A 11 -51.54 4.58 -53.88
C SER A 11 -51.72 4.63 -52.34
N GLY A 12 -52.89 5.02 -51.84
CA GLY A 12 -53.17 5.04 -50.40
C GLY A 12 -53.16 3.65 -49.76
N ASN A 13 -53.70 2.64 -50.44
CA ASN A 13 -53.67 1.25 -49.97
C ASN A 13 -52.26 0.64 -50.02
N ALA A 14 -51.44 0.98 -51.02
CA ALA A 14 -50.05 0.56 -51.10
C ALA A 14 -49.20 1.14 -49.96
N ILE A 15 -49.36 2.45 -49.68
CA ILE A 15 -48.66 3.13 -48.57
C ILE A 15 -49.09 2.55 -47.22
N ALA A 16 -50.39 2.30 -47.01
CA ALA A 16 -50.89 1.68 -45.78
C ALA A 16 -50.36 0.25 -45.59
N GLY A 17 -50.26 -0.55 -46.66
CA GLY A 17 -49.68 -1.89 -46.62
C GLY A 17 -48.18 -1.89 -46.33
N GLU A 18 -47.44 -0.92 -46.87
CA GLU A 18 -46.00 -0.76 -46.64
C GLU A 18 -45.72 -0.31 -45.21
N VAL A 19 -46.49 0.66 -44.69
CA VAL A 19 -46.43 1.10 -43.29
C VAL A 19 -46.76 -0.05 -42.34
N LEU A 20 -47.79 -0.85 -42.61
CA LEU A 20 -48.15 -2.00 -41.80
C LEU A 20 -47.07 -3.09 -41.82
N SER A 21 -46.44 -3.33 -42.98
CA SER A 21 -45.32 -4.26 -43.13
C SER A 21 -44.08 -3.80 -42.35
N SER A 22 -43.76 -2.50 -42.45
CA SER A 22 -42.66 -1.88 -41.71
C SER A 22 -42.89 -1.93 -40.19
N LEU A 23 -44.12 -1.64 -39.73
CA LEU A 23 -44.52 -1.77 -38.33
C LEU A 23 -44.38 -3.22 -37.83
N LYS A 24 -44.84 -4.22 -38.60
CA LYS A 24 -44.69 -5.63 -38.24
C LYS A 24 -43.22 -6.05 -38.11
N LYS A 25 -42.37 -5.65 -39.06
CA LYS A 25 -40.92 -5.91 -39.00
C LYS A 25 -40.27 -5.23 -37.80
N THR A 26 -40.64 -3.97 -37.54
CA THR A 26 -40.11 -3.19 -36.42
C THR A 26 -40.53 -3.80 -35.07
N LEU A 27 -41.79 -4.17 -34.91
CA LEU A 27 -42.29 -4.87 -33.72
C LEU A 27 -41.63 -6.23 -33.53
N PHE A 28 -41.40 -6.98 -34.61
CA PHE A 28 -40.69 -8.26 -34.55
C PHE A 28 -39.24 -8.09 -34.11
N VAL A 29 -38.51 -7.12 -34.67
CA VAL A 29 -37.12 -6.84 -34.30
C VAL A 29 -37.03 -6.35 -32.85
N ILE A 30 -37.82 -5.34 -32.47
CA ILE A 30 -37.83 -4.81 -31.10
C ILE A 30 -38.26 -5.89 -30.11
N GLY A 31 -39.32 -6.64 -30.40
CA GLY A 31 -39.79 -7.74 -29.55
C GLY A 31 -38.73 -8.83 -29.37
N SER A 32 -38.06 -9.25 -30.45
CA SER A 32 -36.97 -10.24 -30.39
C SER A 32 -35.78 -9.72 -29.59
N CYS A 33 -35.38 -8.46 -29.79
CA CYS A 33 -34.31 -7.82 -29.01
C CYS A 33 -34.64 -7.76 -27.51
N ILE A 34 -35.89 -7.43 -27.15
CA ILE A 34 -36.34 -7.41 -25.75
C ILE A 34 -36.30 -8.81 -25.15
N VAL A 35 -36.78 -9.84 -25.85
CA VAL A 35 -36.74 -11.23 -25.37
C VAL A 35 -35.30 -11.70 -25.16
N ILE A 36 -34.41 -11.45 -26.13
CA ILE A 36 -32.99 -11.79 -26.02
C ILE A 36 -32.35 -11.03 -24.84
N PHE A 37 -32.63 -9.73 -24.71
CA PHE A 37 -32.09 -8.93 -23.61
C PHE A 37 -32.56 -9.45 -22.25
N ILE A 38 -33.84 -9.78 -22.09
CA ILE A 38 -34.38 -10.35 -20.85
C ILE A 38 -33.74 -11.71 -20.57
N ALA A 39 -33.60 -12.57 -21.59
CA ALA A 39 -32.98 -13.88 -21.45
C ALA A 39 -31.50 -13.77 -21.05
N VAL A 40 -30.73 -12.88 -21.67
CA VAL A 40 -29.33 -12.61 -21.33
C VAL A 40 -29.21 -12.03 -19.94
N ARG A 41 -30.02 -11.02 -19.60
CA ARG A 41 -30.04 -10.42 -18.26
C ARG A 41 -30.32 -11.47 -17.20
N ASN A 42 -31.39 -12.26 -17.36
CA ASN A 42 -31.76 -13.29 -16.40
C ASN A 42 -30.71 -14.40 -16.30
N SER A 43 -30.13 -14.83 -17.42
CA SER A 43 -29.07 -15.85 -17.45
C SER A 43 -27.79 -15.37 -16.78
N LEU A 44 -27.41 -14.11 -17.03
CA LEU A 44 -26.28 -13.46 -16.38
C LEU A 44 -26.54 -13.31 -14.89
N THR A 45 -27.69 -12.77 -14.49
CA THR A 45 -28.07 -12.65 -13.08
C THR A 45 -28.05 -14.01 -12.38
N LEU A 46 -28.56 -15.08 -13.01
CA LEU A 46 -28.53 -16.44 -12.47
C LEU A 46 -27.09 -16.96 -12.30
N HIS A 47 -26.24 -16.79 -13.31
CA HIS A 47 -24.83 -17.22 -13.22
C HIS A 47 -24.07 -16.44 -12.15
N LEU A 48 -24.28 -15.13 -12.06
CA LEU A 48 -23.70 -14.31 -11.01
C LEU A 48 -24.24 -14.75 -9.64
N GLN A 49 -25.54 -14.99 -9.48
CA GLN A 49 -26.09 -15.49 -8.21
C GLN A 49 -25.50 -16.85 -7.82
N ASN A 50 -25.38 -17.78 -8.77
CA ASN A 50 -24.79 -19.10 -8.52
C ASN A 50 -23.31 -19.00 -8.17
N PHE A 51 -22.53 -18.19 -8.90
CA PHE A 51 -21.11 -17.99 -8.62
C PHE A 51 -20.90 -17.29 -7.27
N TRP A 52 -21.63 -16.22 -6.98
CA TRP A 52 -21.55 -15.52 -5.70
C TRP A 52 -22.03 -16.40 -4.54
N GLY A 53 -23.08 -17.20 -4.74
CA GLY A 53 -23.56 -18.16 -3.76
C GLY A 53 -22.53 -19.25 -3.47
N ALA A 54 -21.94 -19.86 -4.51
CA ALA A 54 -20.90 -20.87 -4.38
C ALA A 54 -19.63 -20.30 -3.72
N SER A 55 -19.20 -19.10 -4.15
CA SER A 55 -18.09 -18.37 -3.53
C SER A 55 -18.37 -18.06 -2.07
N GLY A 56 -19.57 -17.57 -1.74
CA GLY A 56 -20.00 -17.29 -0.37
C GLY A 56 -19.93 -18.54 0.52
N ASN A 57 -20.48 -19.66 0.05
CA ASN A 57 -20.42 -20.94 0.75
C ASN A 57 -18.98 -21.43 0.94
N PHE A 58 -18.12 -21.26 -0.07
CA PHE A 58 -16.71 -21.63 0.03
C PHE A 58 -16.01 -20.82 1.14
N TRP A 59 -16.16 -19.49 1.14
CA TRP A 59 -15.55 -18.63 2.15
C TRP A 59 -16.12 -18.88 3.55
N GLN A 60 -17.43 -19.08 3.65
CA GLN A 60 -18.08 -19.45 4.92
C GLN A 60 -17.49 -20.76 5.45
N HIS A 61 -17.32 -21.77 4.61
CA HIS A 61 -16.72 -23.04 5.03
C HIS A 61 -15.26 -22.90 5.50
N GLN A 62 -14.46 -22.04 4.87
CA GLN A 62 -13.10 -21.76 5.37
C GLN A 62 -13.15 -21.03 6.71
N TRP A 63 -14.09 -20.10 6.87
CA TRP A 63 -14.31 -19.40 8.12
C TRP A 63 -14.76 -20.34 9.24
N ASP A 64 -15.68 -21.27 8.98
CA ASP A 64 -16.16 -22.26 9.94
C ASP A 64 -15.02 -23.18 10.41
N LYS A 65 -14.14 -23.63 9.51
CA LYS A 65 -12.93 -24.38 9.88
C LYS A 65 -12.02 -23.58 10.80
N LEU A 66 -11.90 -22.29 10.54
CA LEU A 66 -11.07 -21.40 11.33
C LEU A 66 -11.66 -21.23 12.73
N LEU A 67 -12.96 -20.93 12.83
CA LEU A 67 -13.69 -20.89 14.10
C LEU A 67 -13.52 -22.20 14.89
N TYR A 68 -13.66 -23.35 14.22
CA TYR A 68 -13.45 -24.66 14.84
C TYR A 68 -12.03 -24.84 15.39
N THR A 69 -11.03 -24.31 14.69
CA THR A 69 -9.61 -24.41 15.10
C THR A 69 -9.31 -23.58 16.35
N PHE A 70 -9.91 -22.39 16.47
CA PHE A 70 -9.71 -21.51 17.64
C PHE A 70 -10.66 -21.82 18.82
N GLY A 71 -11.71 -22.60 18.58
CA GLY A 71 -12.70 -23.00 19.58
C GLY A 71 -13.77 -21.94 19.83
N ASP A 72 -14.57 -22.16 20.87
CA ASP A 72 -15.73 -21.31 21.18
C ASP A 72 -15.39 -20.06 22.01
N ASP A 73 -14.19 -19.98 22.62
CA ASP A 73 -13.77 -18.80 23.36
C ASP A 73 -13.37 -17.67 22.39
N PRO A 74 -14.11 -16.54 22.35
CA PRO A 74 -13.77 -15.42 21.49
C PRO A 74 -12.34 -14.90 21.76
N TYR A 75 -11.84 -15.00 22.99
CA TYR A 75 -10.49 -14.55 23.31
C TYR A 75 -9.42 -15.23 22.43
N ASN A 76 -9.58 -16.53 22.13
CA ASN A 76 -8.62 -17.26 21.31
C ASN A 76 -8.54 -16.71 19.89
N LEU A 77 -9.71 -16.47 19.29
CA LEU A 77 -9.79 -15.92 17.94
C LEU A 77 -9.32 -14.46 17.92
N LEU A 78 -9.87 -13.63 18.80
CA LEU A 78 -9.63 -12.19 18.78
C LEU A 78 -8.20 -11.80 19.18
N VAL A 79 -7.58 -12.54 20.10
CA VAL A 79 -6.22 -12.23 20.58
C VAL A 79 -5.18 -13.09 19.87
N TYR A 80 -5.19 -14.41 20.09
CA TYR A 80 -4.14 -15.27 19.54
C TYR A 80 -4.24 -15.38 18.02
N GLY A 81 -5.45 -15.51 17.47
CA GLY A 81 -5.66 -15.56 16.03
C GLY A 81 -5.14 -14.30 15.33
N THR A 82 -5.50 -13.11 15.83
CA THR A 82 -5.03 -11.84 15.28
C THR A 82 -3.51 -11.74 15.28
N LEU A 83 -2.86 -12.11 16.39
CA LEU A 83 -1.40 -12.09 16.51
C LEU A 83 -0.74 -13.08 15.54
N ILE A 84 -1.22 -14.32 15.48
CA ILE A 84 -0.65 -15.38 14.62
C ILE A 84 -0.80 -15.00 13.14
N VAL A 85 -2.00 -14.63 12.70
CA VAL A 85 -2.27 -14.30 11.30
C VAL A 85 -1.43 -13.11 10.86
N SER A 86 -1.40 -12.04 11.68
CA SER A 86 -0.63 -10.84 11.36
C SER A 86 0.88 -11.14 11.31
N TYR A 87 1.39 -11.95 12.24
CA TYR A 87 2.79 -12.37 12.26
C TYR A 87 3.16 -13.19 11.01
N VAL A 88 2.36 -14.19 10.66
CA VAL A 88 2.61 -15.06 9.50
C VAL A 88 2.58 -14.28 8.19
N VAL A 89 1.60 -13.41 7.98
CA VAL A 89 1.51 -12.58 6.77
C VAL A 89 2.68 -11.62 6.68
N TYR A 90 3.02 -10.95 7.79
CA TYR A 90 4.12 -10.00 7.83
C TYR A 90 5.45 -10.64 7.44
N TRP A 91 5.82 -11.73 8.11
CA TRP A 91 7.09 -12.41 7.86
C TRP A 91 7.07 -13.20 6.55
N GLY A 92 5.94 -13.75 6.12
CA GLY A 92 5.83 -14.43 4.83
C GLY A 92 6.21 -13.51 3.67
N VAL A 93 5.64 -12.30 3.64
CA VAL A 93 5.98 -11.28 2.63
C VAL A 93 7.34 -10.64 2.90
N GLY A 94 7.65 -10.35 4.17
CA GLY A 94 8.91 -9.74 4.58
C GLY A 94 10.13 -10.59 4.24
N ILE A 95 10.07 -11.92 4.41
CA ILE A 95 11.16 -12.84 4.06
C ILE A 95 11.42 -12.83 2.55
N PHE A 96 10.38 -12.74 1.73
CA PHE A 96 10.55 -12.60 0.28
C PHE A 96 11.32 -11.33 -0.08
N TYR A 97 10.99 -10.19 0.52
CA TYR A 97 11.74 -8.93 0.33
C TYR A 97 13.16 -8.99 0.91
N ILE A 98 13.34 -9.55 2.11
CA ILE A 98 14.66 -9.78 2.71
C ILE A 98 15.53 -10.60 1.76
N PHE A 99 14.99 -11.67 1.17
CA PHE A 99 15.72 -12.47 0.20
C PHE A 99 16.18 -11.62 -0.99
N MET A 100 15.30 -10.78 -1.56
CA MET A 100 15.66 -9.89 -2.66
C MET A 100 16.72 -8.85 -2.26
N ASP A 101 16.61 -8.25 -1.07
CA ASP A 101 17.50 -7.19 -0.60
C ASP A 101 18.88 -7.72 -0.14
N MET A 102 18.96 -8.96 0.34
CA MET A 102 20.23 -9.60 0.74
C MET A 102 20.96 -10.24 -0.44
N THR A 103 20.23 -10.94 -1.31
CA THR A 103 20.85 -11.69 -2.43
C THR A 103 20.96 -10.90 -3.71
N MET A 104 20.26 -9.76 -3.80
CA MET A 104 20.07 -8.97 -5.02
C MET A 104 19.45 -9.77 -6.17
N ARG A 105 18.75 -10.87 -5.87
CA ARG A 105 18.12 -11.76 -6.85
C ARG A 105 16.60 -11.86 -6.65
N PRO A 106 15.84 -12.15 -7.73
CA PRO A 106 16.32 -12.22 -9.11
C PRO A 106 16.58 -10.81 -9.70
N GLU A 107 17.56 -10.71 -10.60
CA GLU A 107 17.98 -9.43 -11.22
C GLU A 107 16.82 -8.70 -11.92
N ALA A 108 15.82 -9.45 -12.39
CA ALA A 108 14.63 -8.92 -13.04
C ALA A 108 13.84 -7.91 -12.19
N PHE A 109 13.88 -8.01 -10.85
CA PHE A 109 13.18 -7.04 -9.98
C PHE A 109 14.01 -5.79 -9.67
N ARG A 110 15.33 -5.82 -9.90
CA ARG A 110 16.24 -4.72 -9.52
C ARG A 110 15.99 -3.44 -10.29
N LYS A 111 15.49 -3.55 -11.51
CA LYS A 111 15.04 -2.40 -12.32
C LYS A 111 13.91 -1.60 -11.68
N TYR A 112 13.18 -2.17 -10.70
CA TYR A 112 12.11 -1.48 -9.97
C TYR A 112 12.58 -0.79 -8.68
N LYS A 113 13.86 -0.87 -8.31
CA LYS A 113 14.35 -0.23 -7.08
C LYS A 113 14.28 1.31 -7.19
N ILE A 114 13.71 1.94 -6.17
CA ILE A 114 13.50 3.40 -6.14
C ILE A 114 14.82 4.15 -5.91
N GLN A 115 15.63 3.68 -4.96
CA GLN A 115 16.95 4.25 -4.63
C GLN A 115 18.11 3.25 -4.90
N PRO A 116 18.51 2.99 -6.16
CA PRO A 116 19.57 2.03 -6.46
C PRO A 116 20.94 2.40 -5.90
N GLY A 117 21.69 1.38 -5.49
CA GLY A 117 23.00 1.52 -4.86
C GLY A 117 22.96 1.77 -3.34
N THR A 118 21.78 2.01 -2.77
CA THR A 118 21.61 2.21 -1.31
C THR A 118 21.04 0.95 -0.67
N ASN A 119 21.72 0.43 0.37
CA ASN A 119 21.34 -0.81 1.06
C ASN A 119 21.30 -2.04 0.12
N GLU A 120 22.21 -2.10 -0.86
CA GLU A 120 22.32 -3.19 -1.84
C GLU A 120 23.75 -3.78 -1.85
N PRO A 121 24.01 -4.94 -1.22
CA PRO A 121 23.12 -5.70 -0.35
C PRO A 121 22.97 -5.08 1.04
N VAL A 122 21.90 -5.45 1.74
CA VAL A 122 21.68 -5.04 3.13
C VAL A 122 22.72 -5.67 4.07
N SER A 123 23.25 -4.88 5.01
CA SER A 123 24.16 -5.38 6.05
C SER A 123 23.45 -6.32 7.03
N ASN A 124 24.02 -7.51 7.26
CA ASN A 124 23.49 -8.51 8.21
C ASN A 124 23.23 -7.94 9.60
N TRP A 125 24.14 -7.12 10.14
CA TRP A 125 23.98 -6.55 11.48
C TRP A 125 22.80 -5.58 11.55
N LYS A 126 22.64 -4.72 10.54
CA LYS A 126 21.50 -3.80 10.46
C LYS A 126 20.19 -4.57 10.33
N LEU A 127 20.17 -5.64 9.54
CA LEU A 127 19.00 -6.49 9.41
C LEU A 127 18.65 -7.22 10.71
N LEU A 128 19.62 -7.79 11.42
CA LEU A 128 19.38 -8.45 12.71
C LEU A 128 18.82 -7.47 13.75
N LYS A 129 19.29 -6.22 13.77
CA LYS A 129 18.71 -5.16 14.59
C LYS A 129 17.25 -4.91 14.26
N VAL A 130 16.91 -4.79 12.97
CA VAL A 130 15.53 -4.62 12.49
C VAL A 130 14.66 -5.80 12.93
N ILE A 131 15.12 -7.03 12.69
CA ILE A 131 14.40 -8.25 13.07
C ILE A 131 14.13 -8.27 14.56
N GLY A 132 15.13 -7.97 15.41
CA GLY A 132 14.96 -7.96 16.86
C GLY A 132 13.90 -6.96 17.34
N VAL A 133 13.93 -5.73 16.82
CA VAL A 133 12.94 -4.69 17.19
C VAL A 133 11.55 -5.02 16.67
N VAL A 134 11.43 -5.46 15.41
CA VAL A 134 10.14 -5.84 14.83
C VAL A 134 9.53 -7.03 15.58
N HIS A 135 10.34 -8.03 15.91
CA HIS A 135 9.88 -9.19 16.67
C HIS A 135 9.41 -8.78 18.06
N PHE A 136 10.13 -7.90 18.77
CA PHE A 136 9.68 -7.34 20.05
C PHE A 136 8.35 -6.57 19.92
N ASN A 137 8.22 -5.74 18.88
CA ASN A 137 7.00 -4.99 18.62
C ASN A 137 5.80 -5.92 18.34
N GLN A 138 5.99 -7.00 17.59
CA GLN A 138 4.92 -7.94 17.27
C GLN A 138 4.56 -8.92 18.40
N THR A 139 5.51 -9.29 19.27
CA THR A 139 5.24 -10.27 20.34
C THR A 139 4.87 -9.62 21.66
N VAL A 140 5.50 -8.50 22.02
CA VAL A 140 5.26 -7.82 23.29
C VAL A 140 4.27 -6.68 23.12
N VAL A 141 4.59 -5.69 22.28
CA VAL A 141 3.78 -4.47 22.14
C VAL A 141 2.41 -4.80 21.56
N ALA A 142 2.38 -5.52 20.43
CA ALA A 142 1.13 -5.90 19.78
C ALA A 142 0.28 -6.83 20.67
N TRP A 143 0.87 -7.69 21.50
CA TRP A 143 0.09 -8.49 22.46
C TRP A 143 -0.68 -7.60 23.44
N PHE A 144 -0.02 -6.61 24.06
CA PHE A 144 -0.69 -5.67 24.96
C PHE A 144 -1.76 -4.85 24.23
N CYS A 145 -1.48 -4.38 23.01
CA CYS A 145 -2.44 -3.62 22.23
C CYS A 145 -3.65 -4.47 21.82
N VAL A 146 -3.45 -5.69 21.32
CA VAL A 146 -4.55 -6.58 20.92
C VAL A 146 -5.36 -7.03 22.14
N TRP A 147 -4.72 -7.29 23.27
CA TRP A 147 -5.41 -7.56 24.54
C TRP A 147 -6.29 -6.37 24.97
N ALA A 148 -5.77 -5.15 24.88
CA ALA A 148 -6.54 -3.95 25.20
C ALA A 148 -7.69 -3.74 24.19
N SER A 149 -7.43 -3.95 22.89
CA SER A 149 -8.41 -3.90 21.82
C SER A 149 -9.53 -4.92 22.01
N TYR A 150 -9.22 -6.13 22.50
CA TYR A 150 -10.23 -7.14 22.83
C TYR A 150 -11.21 -6.61 23.87
N HIS A 151 -10.73 -6.07 24.99
CA HIS A 151 -11.61 -5.49 26.02
C HIS A 151 -12.36 -4.27 25.51
N ALA A 152 -11.72 -3.42 24.69
CA ALA A 152 -12.38 -2.28 24.07
C ALA A 152 -13.53 -2.72 23.15
N MET A 153 -13.32 -3.76 22.33
CA MET A 153 -14.35 -4.32 21.46
C MET A 153 -15.50 -4.96 22.25
N GLN A 154 -15.19 -5.68 23.34
CA GLN A 154 -16.22 -6.22 24.24
C GLN A 154 -17.06 -5.11 24.88
N TRP A 155 -16.42 -4.02 25.32
CA TRP A 155 -17.12 -2.86 25.87
C TRP A 155 -17.97 -2.12 24.84
N ARG A 156 -17.45 -1.91 23.63
CA ARG A 156 -18.14 -1.23 22.53
C ARG A 156 -19.27 -2.07 21.93
N GLY A 157 -19.15 -3.39 21.99
CA GLY A 157 -19.99 -4.33 21.24
C GLY A 157 -19.56 -4.44 19.77
N TYR A 158 -19.60 -5.66 19.25
CA TYR A 158 -19.19 -5.98 17.88
C TYR A 158 -20.01 -7.14 17.32
N ASP A 159 -19.96 -7.34 16.00
CA ASP A 159 -20.60 -8.46 15.34
C ASP A 159 -19.92 -9.80 15.68
N GLN A 160 -20.60 -10.59 16.51
CA GLN A 160 -20.20 -11.93 16.96
C GLN A 160 -20.88 -13.04 16.15
N SER A 161 -21.53 -12.73 15.04
CA SER A 161 -22.17 -13.73 14.20
C SER A 161 -21.12 -14.74 13.68
N LYS A 162 -21.52 -16.01 13.54
CA LYS A 162 -20.65 -17.03 12.92
C LYS A 162 -20.67 -16.93 11.39
N SER A 163 -21.72 -16.31 10.84
CA SER A 163 -21.87 -16.07 9.41
C SER A 163 -21.00 -14.89 8.96
N LEU A 164 -20.30 -15.05 7.84
CA LEU A 164 -19.57 -13.96 7.23
C LEU A 164 -20.51 -12.80 6.83
N PRO A 165 -20.06 -11.54 6.99
CA PRO A 165 -20.80 -10.40 6.49
C PRO A 165 -20.98 -10.45 4.97
N THR A 166 -22.02 -9.77 4.48
CA THR A 166 -22.24 -9.67 3.03
C THR A 166 -21.07 -8.94 2.37
N PHE A 167 -20.75 -9.32 1.13
CA PHE A 167 -19.66 -8.70 0.37
C PHE A 167 -19.75 -7.17 0.30
N HIS A 168 -20.96 -6.63 0.11
CA HIS A 168 -21.16 -5.18 0.00
C HIS A 168 -20.94 -4.46 1.34
N TRP A 169 -21.30 -5.12 2.45
CA TRP A 169 -21.01 -4.59 3.78
C TRP A 169 -19.50 -4.54 4.03
N VAL A 170 -18.77 -5.60 3.68
CA VAL A 170 -17.30 -5.63 3.78
C VAL A 170 -16.68 -4.48 2.98
N LEU A 171 -17.12 -4.24 1.74
CA LEU A 171 -16.61 -3.11 0.93
C LEU A 171 -16.87 -1.75 1.58
N PHE A 172 -18.06 -1.55 2.16
CA PHE A 172 -18.39 -0.33 2.89
C PHE A 172 -17.49 -0.15 4.12
N GLU A 173 -17.33 -1.20 4.94
CA GLU A 173 -16.46 -1.14 6.13
C GLU A 173 -15.01 -0.85 5.73
N LEU A 174 -14.48 -1.48 4.69
CA LEU A 174 -13.12 -1.22 4.18
C LEU A 174 -12.95 0.23 3.73
N ALA A 175 -13.93 0.81 3.02
CA ALA A 175 -13.86 2.21 2.62
C ALA A 175 -13.82 3.16 3.83
N VAL A 176 -14.63 2.90 4.86
CA VAL A 176 -14.59 3.67 6.11
C VAL A 176 -13.25 3.50 6.83
N CYS A 177 -12.73 2.26 6.91
CA CYS A 177 -11.46 1.98 7.56
C CYS A 177 -10.29 2.72 6.88
N ILE A 178 -10.26 2.77 5.54
CA ILE A 178 -9.26 3.54 4.78
C ILE A 178 -9.30 5.03 5.14
N LEU A 179 -10.49 5.63 5.25
CA LEU A 179 -10.64 7.04 5.61
C LEU A 179 -10.22 7.31 7.07
N VAL A 180 -10.59 6.41 7.99
CA VAL A 180 -10.22 6.51 9.40
C VAL A 180 -8.71 6.36 9.59
N GLU A 181 -8.08 5.43 8.87
CA GLU A 181 -6.63 5.25 8.87
C GLU A 181 -5.92 6.48 8.30
N GLU A 182 -6.36 7.03 7.16
CA GLU A 182 -5.76 8.24 6.59
C GLU A 182 -5.73 9.38 7.62
N ILE A 183 -6.85 9.61 8.32
CA ILE A 183 -6.94 10.64 9.37
C ILE A 183 -6.05 10.30 10.57
N GLY A 184 -6.21 9.11 11.14
CA GLY A 184 -5.50 8.70 12.35
C GLY A 184 -3.98 8.63 12.15
N PHE A 185 -3.55 8.05 11.02
CA PHE A 185 -2.15 7.92 10.67
C PHE A 185 -1.53 9.28 10.36
N TYR A 186 -2.15 10.11 9.52
CA TYR A 186 -1.60 11.41 9.16
C TYR A 186 -1.29 12.27 10.39
N TYR A 187 -2.26 12.43 11.29
CA TYR A 187 -2.08 13.31 12.45
C TYR A 187 -1.13 12.73 13.50
N SER A 188 -1.21 11.42 13.76
CA SER A 188 -0.27 10.77 14.68
C SER A 188 1.16 10.79 14.13
N HIS A 189 1.36 10.44 12.86
CA HIS A 189 2.65 10.45 12.20
C HIS A 189 3.26 11.85 12.18
N ARG A 190 2.49 12.88 11.76
CA ARG A 190 2.93 14.28 11.81
C ARG A 190 3.26 14.74 13.24
N LEU A 191 2.51 14.28 14.24
CA LEU A 191 2.81 14.54 15.66
C LEU A 191 4.15 13.92 16.07
N PHE A 192 4.45 12.68 15.66
CA PHE A 192 5.74 12.04 15.93
C PHE A 192 6.94 12.75 15.27
N HIS A 193 6.71 13.55 14.23
CA HIS A 193 7.71 14.45 13.65
C HIS A 193 7.92 15.76 14.42
N HIS A 194 7.12 16.04 15.44
CA HIS A 194 7.40 17.16 16.34
C HIS A 194 8.75 16.96 17.05
N ARG A 195 9.56 18.03 17.15
CA ARG A 195 10.98 18.00 17.57
C ARG A 195 11.28 17.07 18.75
N HIS A 196 10.44 17.11 19.79
CA HIS A 196 10.62 16.29 21.00
C HIS A 196 10.28 14.82 20.78
N LEU A 197 9.19 14.52 20.08
CA LEU A 197 8.78 13.14 19.81
C LEU A 197 9.69 12.50 18.76
N TYR A 198 10.13 13.27 17.76
CA TYR A 198 11.04 12.78 16.74
C TYR A 198 12.34 12.28 17.37
N LYS A 199 12.98 13.11 18.19
CA LYS A 199 14.27 12.79 18.81
C LYS A 199 14.23 11.49 19.62
N HIS A 200 13.13 11.22 20.33
CA HIS A 200 13.05 10.12 21.29
C HIS A 200 12.35 8.87 20.74
N PHE A 201 11.39 9.02 19.84
CA PHE A 201 10.51 7.93 19.41
C PHE A 201 10.61 7.67 17.91
N HIS A 202 10.52 8.70 17.07
CA HIS A 202 10.42 8.50 15.61
C HIS A 202 11.76 8.38 14.87
N LYS A 203 12.86 8.87 15.47
CA LYS A 203 14.20 8.81 14.86
C LYS A 203 14.65 7.37 14.57
N LEU A 204 14.17 6.40 15.36
CA LEU A 204 14.47 4.98 15.13
C LEU A 204 13.90 4.51 13.78
N HIS A 205 12.64 4.85 13.50
CA HIS A 205 11.98 4.51 12.24
C HIS A 205 12.72 5.10 11.03
N HIS A 206 13.17 6.35 11.18
CA HIS A 206 13.92 7.12 10.18
C HIS A 206 15.42 6.80 10.09
N GLU A 207 15.91 5.74 10.75
CA GLU A 207 17.29 5.28 10.59
C GLU A 207 17.57 4.75 9.16
N TRP A 208 16.50 4.45 8.40
CA TRP A 208 16.54 3.92 7.03
C TRP A 208 15.99 4.91 6.00
N GLN A 209 16.82 5.87 5.56
CA GLN A 209 16.46 6.82 4.49
C GLN A 209 16.06 6.15 3.16
N ALA A 210 16.58 4.94 2.91
CA ALA A 210 16.13 4.02 1.87
C ALA A 210 15.56 2.78 2.57
N PRO A 211 14.25 2.76 2.86
CA PRO A 211 13.65 1.67 3.60
C PRO A 211 13.70 0.35 2.82
N ILE A 212 13.58 -0.74 3.57
CA ILE A 212 13.35 -2.09 3.05
C ILE A 212 12.07 -2.61 3.68
N SER A 213 11.39 -3.58 3.06
CA SER A 213 10.01 -3.92 3.43
C SER A 213 9.83 -4.17 4.94
N VAL A 214 10.76 -4.91 5.56
CA VAL A 214 10.70 -5.25 7.00
C VAL A 214 11.00 -4.08 7.96
N THR A 215 11.41 -2.91 7.48
CA THR A 215 11.48 -1.71 8.34
C THR A 215 10.10 -1.10 8.59
N ALA A 216 9.04 -1.61 7.95
CA ALA A 216 7.66 -1.18 8.16
C ALA A 216 7.21 -1.15 9.64
N LEU A 217 7.70 -2.09 10.45
CA LEU A 217 7.40 -2.15 11.90
C LEU A 217 8.64 -1.90 12.77
N TYR A 218 9.72 -1.42 12.15
CA TYR A 218 10.92 -0.98 12.84
C TYR A 218 10.68 0.42 13.40
N ALA A 219 10.12 0.46 14.60
CA ALA A 219 9.66 1.68 15.25
C ALA A 219 9.84 1.58 16.76
N HIS A 220 9.87 2.71 17.45
CA HIS A 220 9.85 2.70 18.91
C HIS A 220 8.50 2.15 19.41
N PRO A 221 8.42 1.38 20.52
CA PRO A 221 7.16 0.78 20.99
C PRO A 221 5.97 1.75 21.09
N LEU A 222 6.21 2.96 21.59
CA LEU A 222 5.19 4.02 21.69
C LEU A 222 4.68 4.48 20.31
N GLU A 223 5.58 4.64 19.35
CA GLU A 223 5.23 4.98 17.96
C GLU A 223 4.46 3.82 17.32
N HIS A 224 4.94 2.59 17.50
CA HIS A 224 4.26 1.41 16.99
C HIS A 224 2.82 1.31 17.50
N MET A 225 2.59 1.54 18.79
CA MET A 225 1.25 1.55 19.38
C MET A 225 0.36 2.67 18.81
N ILE A 226 0.85 3.91 18.76
CA ILE A 226 0.02 5.08 18.47
C ILE A 226 -0.11 5.36 16.97
N ALA A 227 0.96 5.23 16.20
CA ALA A 227 0.96 5.52 14.77
C ALA A 227 0.66 4.28 13.92
N ASN A 228 1.16 3.09 14.30
CA ASN A 228 0.98 1.92 13.44
C ASN A 228 -0.27 1.10 13.81
N LEU A 229 -0.49 0.81 15.09
CA LEU A 229 -1.59 -0.09 15.49
C LEU A 229 -2.93 0.65 15.70
N MET A 230 -2.91 1.79 16.38
CA MET A 230 -4.15 2.51 16.71
C MET A 230 -4.95 2.96 15.49
N PRO A 231 -4.39 3.62 14.45
CA PRO A 231 -5.18 4.09 13.30
C PRO A 231 -5.84 2.94 12.53
N ILE A 232 -5.15 1.82 12.41
CA ILE A 232 -5.65 0.61 11.76
C ILE A 232 -6.82 0.01 12.58
N PHE A 233 -6.73 0.01 13.91
CA PHE A 233 -7.76 -0.53 14.80
C PHE A 233 -9.02 0.36 14.88
N LEU A 234 -8.88 1.68 14.76
CA LEU A 234 -9.99 2.62 14.97
C LEU A 234 -11.18 2.37 14.03
N GLY A 235 -10.95 2.01 12.77
CA GLY A 235 -12.02 1.73 11.80
C GLY A 235 -12.95 0.60 12.27
N PRO A 236 -12.44 -0.63 12.44
CA PRO A 236 -13.23 -1.75 12.96
C PRO A 236 -13.86 -1.49 14.33
N PHE A 237 -13.16 -0.75 15.20
CA PHE A 237 -13.67 -0.37 16.51
C PHE A 237 -14.90 0.53 16.42
N LEU A 238 -14.85 1.59 15.60
CA LEU A 238 -15.98 2.52 15.43
C LEU A 238 -17.21 1.81 14.86
N LEU A 239 -16.99 0.91 13.89
CA LEU A 239 -18.03 0.16 13.21
C LEU A 239 -18.58 -1.02 14.03
N GLY A 240 -17.83 -1.52 15.01
CA GLY A 240 -18.16 -2.77 15.70
C GLY A 240 -18.06 -3.97 14.75
N SER A 241 -17.06 -3.96 13.87
CA SER A 241 -16.98 -4.88 12.73
C SER A 241 -16.84 -6.34 13.12
N HIS A 242 -17.34 -7.20 12.24
CA HIS A 242 -17.12 -8.64 12.33
C HIS A 242 -15.61 -8.95 12.24
N MET A 243 -15.20 -10.04 12.91
CA MET A 243 -13.77 -10.37 12.99
C MET A 243 -13.14 -10.64 11.61
N SER A 244 -13.87 -11.30 10.71
CA SER A 244 -13.36 -11.54 9.36
C SER A 244 -13.06 -10.25 8.59
N THR A 245 -13.91 -9.22 8.71
CA THR A 245 -13.66 -7.92 8.06
C THR A 245 -12.47 -7.23 8.71
N SER A 246 -12.39 -7.27 10.04
CA SER A 246 -11.28 -6.70 10.80
C SER A 246 -9.94 -7.32 10.38
N TRP A 247 -9.87 -8.66 10.26
CA TRP A 247 -8.67 -9.34 9.79
C TRP A 247 -8.32 -9.00 8.35
N LEU A 248 -9.30 -9.01 7.44
CA LEU A 248 -9.08 -8.61 6.06
C LEU A 248 -8.48 -7.20 5.99
N TRP A 249 -9.06 -6.27 6.74
CA TRP A 249 -8.57 -4.89 6.85
C TRP A 249 -7.13 -4.83 7.39
N PHE A 250 -6.85 -5.48 8.51
CA PHE A 250 -5.52 -5.49 9.12
C PHE A 250 -4.46 -6.06 8.17
N GLN A 251 -4.80 -7.11 7.42
CA GLN A 251 -3.87 -7.67 6.44
C GLN A 251 -3.66 -6.75 5.24
N LEU A 252 -4.72 -6.09 4.73
CA LEU A 252 -4.58 -5.11 3.65
C LEU A 252 -3.72 -3.91 4.07
N ALA A 253 -3.96 -3.36 5.25
CA ALA A 253 -3.17 -2.26 5.81
C ALA A 253 -1.70 -2.67 6.00
N GLN A 254 -1.46 -3.84 6.61
CA GLN A 254 -0.10 -4.36 6.80
C GLN A 254 0.65 -4.60 5.47
N LEU A 255 -0.02 -5.19 4.47
CA LEU A 255 0.56 -5.39 3.14
C LEU A 255 0.84 -4.05 2.44
N SER A 256 -0.03 -3.06 2.60
CA SER A 256 0.18 -1.70 2.12
C SER A 256 1.42 -1.07 2.75
N THR A 257 1.60 -1.18 4.08
CA THR A 257 2.78 -0.66 4.78
C THR A 257 4.06 -1.37 4.35
N LEU A 258 4.04 -2.69 4.18
CA LEU A 258 5.17 -3.47 3.67
C LEU A 258 5.56 -3.05 2.25
N ASN A 259 4.58 -2.77 1.39
CA ASN A 259 4.79 -2.24 0.04
C ASN A 259 5.38 -0.82 0.07
N ALA A 260 4.83 0.06 0.91
CA ALA A 260 5.30 1.44 1.10
C ALA A 260 6.78 1.51 1.53
N HIS A 261 7.26 0.53 2.29
CA HIS A 261 8.65 0.45 2.74
C HIS A 261 9.54 -0.44 1.87
N SER A 262 9.00 -1.14 0.88
CA SER A 262 9.76 -2.17 0.15
C SER A 262 10.99 -1.62 -0.58
N GLY A 263 10.96 -0.35 -0.96
CA GLY A 263 11.97 0.27 -1.82
C GLY A 263 11.91 -0.23 -3.27
N TYR A 264 10.85 -0.97 -3.65
CA TYR A 264 10.60 -1.42 -5.02
C TYR A 264 9.28 -0.87 -5.52
N HIS A 265 9.32 -0.12 -6.62
CA HIS A 265 8.13 0.31 -7.33
C HIS A 265 7.65 -0.79 -8.28
N LEU A 266 7.03 -1.82 -7.73
CA LEU A 266 6.55 -2.98 -8.48
C LEU A 266 5.29 -2.66 -9.32
N PRO A 267 5.13 -3.29 -10.49
CA PRO A 267 3.93 -3.14 -11.30
C PRO A 267 2.72 -3.77 -10.62
N PHE A 268 1.54 -3.16 -10.82
CA PHE A 268 0.25 -3.56 -10.25
C PHE A 268 0.10 -3.36 -8.74
N PHE A 269 1.06 -2.72 -8.09
CA PHE A 269 0.98 -2.30 -6.68
C PHE A 269 0.81 -0.78 -6.57
N PRO A 270 0.21 -0.28 -5.48
CA PRO A 270 0.20 1.15 -5.19
C PRO A 270 1.61 1.71 -5.17
N SER A 271 1.78 2.94 -5.66
CA SER A 271 3.09 3.59 -5.68
C SER A 271 3.56 3.87 -4.26
N ASN A 272 4.82 3.53 -3.99
CA ASN A 272 5.51 3.78 -2.73
C ASN A 272 6.46 4.98 -2.76
N GLU A 273 6.49 5.73 -3.87
CA GLU A 273 7.39 6.88 -4.08
C GLU A 273 7.19 7.99 -3.04
N ALA A 274 5.94 8.23 -2.59
CA ALA A 274 5.64 9.27 -1.60
C ALA A 274 6.25 8.96 -0.22
N HIS A 275 6.10 7.70 0.24
CA HIS A 275 6.64 7.28 1.53
C HIS A 275 8.16 7.07 1.48
N ASP A 276 8.70 6.61 0.36
CA ASP A 276 10.15 6.57 0.15
C ASP A 276 10.75 8.00 0.19
N TYR A 277 10.09 8.97 -0.46
CA TYR A 277 10.45 10.38 -0.38
C TYR A 277 10.35 10.95 1.04
N HIS A 278 9.34 10.51 1.81
CA HIS A 278 9.20 10.84 3.22
C HIS A 278 10.43 10.41 4.03
N HIS A 279 10.88 9.16 3.90
CA HIS A 279 12.10 8.67 4.56
C HIS A 279 13.36 9.42 4.13
N LEU A 280 13.41 9.91 2.88
CA LEU A 280 14.53 10.68 2.36
C LEU A 280 14.57 12.13 2.86
N LYS A 281 13.40 12.79 3.00
CA LYS A 281 13.29 14.23 3.32
C LYS A 281 12.78 14.54 4.72
N PHE A 282 12.24 13.55 5.43
CA PHE A 282 11.72 13.57 6.80
C PHE A 282 10.49 14.44 7.04
N ASN A 283 10.28 15.51 6.27
CA ASN A 283 9.27 16.53 6.58
C ASN A 283 8.19 16.73 5.50
N GLN A 284 7.94 15.70 4.69
CA GLN A 284 6.98 15.71 3.59
C GLN A 284 6.24 14.37 3.52
N CYS A 285 5.01 14.33 3.00
CA CYS A 285 4.24 13.11 2.75
C CYS A 285 4.01 12.26 4.02
N TYR A 286 3.20 12.73 4.95
CA TYR A 286 2.91 12.02 6.21
C TYR A 286 1.73 11.04 6.12
N GLY A 287 0.82 11.22 5.15
CA GLY A 287 -0.41 10.44 5.00
C GLY A 287 -0.20 9.11 4.29
N VAL A 288 -1.22 8.26 4.37
CA VAL A 288 -1.23 6.95 3.69
C VAL A 288 -1.67 7.12 2.24
N LEU A 289 -2.73 7.91 2.01
CA LEU A 289 -3.30 8.22 0.70
C LEU A 289 -2.73 9.52 0.09
N GLY A 290 -2.19 10.41 0.93
CA GLY A 290 -1.72 11.74 0.54
C GLY A 290 -2.83 12.79 0.39
N VAL A 291 -4.08 12.46 0.74
CA VAL A 291 -5.20 13.41 0.70
C VAL A 291 -5.00 14.49 1.74
N LEU A 292 -4.64 14.12 2.98
CA LEU A 292 -4.37 15.09 4.03
C LEU A 292 -3.06 15.83 3.81
N ASP A 293 -2.09 15.23 3.11
CA ASP A 293 -0.90 15.97 2.71
C ASP A 293 -1.23 17.11 1.76
N LEU A 294 -2.04 16.84 0.73
CA LEU A 294 -2.50 17.85 -0.21
C LEU A 294 -3.29 18.96 0.52
N LEU A 295 -4.20 18.59 1.42
CA LEU A 295 -5.03 19.56 2.15
C LEU A 295 -4.21 20.46 3.09
N HIS A 296 -3.11 19.96 3.64
CA HIS A 296 -2.26 20.72 4.57
C HIS A 296 -0.97 21.28 3.93
N GLY A 297 -0.75 21.06 2.64
CA GLY A 297 0.48 21.46 1.93
C GLY A 297 1.73 20.72 2.43
N THR A 298 1.59 19.51 2.97
CA THR A 298 2.74 18.72 3.46
C THR A 298 3.39 17.84 2.39
N ASP A 299 2.98 17.96 1.13
CA ASP A 299 3.63 17.32 -0.03
C ASP A 299 4.15 18.33 -1.07
N ASP A 300 4.17 19.64 -0.80
CA ASP A 300 4.55 20.68 -1.78
C ASP A 300 5.89 20.40 -2.47
N ARG A 301 6.92 20.03 -1.71
CA ARG A 301 8.25 19.74 -2.29
C ARG A 301 8.24 18.42 -3.06
N PHE A 302 7.44 17.45 -2.61
CA PHE A 302 7.27 16.19 -3.31
C PHE A 302 6.61 16.43 -4.67
N ARG A 303 5.48 17.15 -4.71
CA ARG A 303 4.74 17.50 -5.93
C ARG A 303 5.58 18.28 -6.94
N ASN A 304 6.45 19.16 -6.45
CA ASN A 304 7.40 19.92 -7.28
C ASN A 304 8.66 19.12 -7.66
N SER A 305 8.81 17.90 -7.15
CA SER A 305 9.93 17.02 -7.48
C SER A 305 9.61 16.14 -8.67
N LYS A 306 10.67 15.65 -9.33
CA LYS A 306 10.55 14.63 -10.37
C LYS A 306 10.02 13.29 -9.85
N ILE A 307 10.22 13.00 -8.57
CA ILE A 307 9.77 11.75 -7.95
C ILE A 307 8.24 11.67 -7.97
N PHE A 308 7.54 12.81 -7.85
CA PHE A 308 6.08 12.84 -8.00
C PHE A 308 5.59 12.41 -9.39
N SER A 309 6.35 12.70 -10.47
CA SER A 309 5.99 12.19 -11.81
C SER A 309 6.03 10.66 -11.90
N ARG A 310 6.77 10.00 -10.99
CA ARG A 310 6.81 8.55 -10.85
C ARG A 310 5.71 8.03 -9.94
N HIS A 311 5.02 8.87 -9.16
CA HIS A 311 4.04 8.44 -8.14
C HIS A 311 2.69 8.03 -8.75
N ILE A 312 2.68 6.94 -9.51
CA ILE A 312 1.52 6.35 -10.17
C ILE A 312 1.54 4.83 -10.05
N MET A 313 0.37 4.19 -10.04
CA MET A 313 0.32 2.72 -10.13
C MET A 313 0.71 2.27 -11.55
N MET A 314 1.78 1.48 -11.62
CA MET A 314 2.30 0.99 -12.90
C MET A 314 1.48 -0.20 -13.41
N LEU A 315 0.73 -0.02 -14.50
CA LEU A 315 -0.03 -1.10 -15.17
C LEU A 315 0.77 -1.85 -16.25
N SER A 316 2.06 -1.53 -16.39
CA SER A 316 2.97 -2.17 -17.35
C SER A 316 4.22 -2.67 -16.63
N LEU A 317 4.95 -3.60 -17.25
CA LEU A 317 6.22 -4.10 -16.71
C LEU A 317 7.39 -3.11 -16.88
N THR A 318 7.16 -1.96 -17.49
CA THR A 318 8.17 -0.90 -17.64
C THR A 318 8.37 -0.20 -16.30
N PRO A 319 9.60 -0.11 -15.76
CA PRO A 319 9.83 0.59 -14.49
C PRO A 319 9.52 2.09 -14.56
N ALA A 320 9.07 2.67 -13.45
CA ALA A 320 8.76 4.10 -13.37
C ALA A 320 9.96 4.99 -13.75
N ARG A 321 11.17 4.61 -13.36
CA ARG A 321 12.41 5.31 -13.74
C ARG A 321 12.72 5.26 -15.24
N ALA A 322 12.23 4.27 -15.97
CA ALA A 322 12.40 4.20 -17.42
C ALA A 322 11.40 5.10 -18.16
N LEU A 323 10.16 5.21 -17.65
CA LEU A 323 9.16 6.14 -18.19
C LEU A 323 9.47 7.60 -17.86
N PHE A 324 10.02 7.85 -16.67
CA PHE A 324 10.38 9.18 -16.19
C PHE A 324 11.88 9.20 -15.82
N PRO A 325 12.80 9.15 -16.81
CA PRO A 325 14.25 9.02 -16.61
C PRO A 325 14.83 10.29 -15.99
N ASP A 326 15.86 10.16 -15.13
CA ASP A 326 16.63 11.30 -14.60
C ASP A 326 17.19 12.15 -15.76
N GLN A 327 17.17 13.48 -15.66
CA GLN A 327 17.69 14.33 -16.75
C GLN A 327 19.21 14.43 -16.59
N ASP A 328 19.95 14.44 -17.71
CA ASP A 328 21.42 14.42 -17.74
C ASP A 328 22.14 15.58 -17.00
N GLN A 329 21.42 16.55 -16.44
CA GLN A 329 22.00 17.68 -15.71
C GLN A 329 22.49 17.34 -14.29
N ASP A 330 22.07 16.21 -13.70
CA ASP A 330 22.58 15.74 -12.40
C ASP A 330 23.87 14.92 -12.51
N ALA A 331 24.28 14.57 -13.74
CA ALA A 331 25.60 14.01 -13.99
C ALA A 331 26.64 15.14 -13.98
N LYS A 332 27.19 15.44 -12.79
CA LYS A 332 28.41 16.26 -12.68
C LYS A 332 29.42 15.77 -13.74
N PRO A 333 29.92 16.64 -14.65
CA PRO A 333 30.89 16.20 -15.63
C PRO A 333 32.10 15.63 -14.89
N LYS A 334 32.43 14.37 -15.18
CA LYS A 334 33.64 13.72 -14.68
C LYS A 334 34.81 14.61 -15.08
N ALA A 335 35.40 15.30 -14.11
CA ALA A 335 36.63 16.04 -14.31
C ALA A 335 37.66 15.06 -14.86
N VAL A 336 38.07 15.29 -16.11
CA VAL A 336 39.18 14.57 -16.73
C VAL A 336 40.43 14.95 -15.95
N VAL A 337 40.82 14.11 -14.99
CA VAL A 337 42.09 14.22 -14.30
C VAL A 337 43.19 13.92 -15.33
N LYS A 338 43.77 14.98 -15.91
CA LYS A 338 45.05 14.89 -16.62
C LYS A 338 46.09 14.39 -15.61
N LYS A 339 46.56 13.14 -15.79
CA LYS A 339 47.74 12.62 -15.11
C LYS A 339 48.94 13.49 -15.51
N SER A 340 49.38 14.36 -14.60
CA SER A 340 50.71 14.97 -14.66
C SER A 340 51.74 13.92 -14.24
N SER A 341 52.67 13.62 -15.14
CA SER A 341 53.81 12.74 -14.91
C SER A 341 54.78 13.37 -13.91
N LYS A 342 54.89 12.80 -12.70
CA LYS A 342 55.96 13.12 -11.75
C LYS A 342 57.28 12.51 -12.24
N SER A 343 58.26 13.37 -12.53
CA SER A 343 59.67 12.99 -12.63
C SER A 343 60.28 12.93 -11.23
N SER A 344 60.94 11.81 -10.95
CA SER A 344 61.74 11.49 -9.78
C SER A 344 62.96 12.39 -9.59
N LYS A 345 63.23 12.86 -8.37
CA LYS A 345 64.57 13.11 -7.82
C LYS A 345 64.53 13.00 -6.28
N VAL A 346 65.49 12.25 -5.74
CA VAL A 346 65.72 11.84 -4.33
C VAL A 346 66.96 12.66 -3.84
N PRO A 347 67.28 12.78 -2.53
CA PRO A 347 67.09 13.98 -1.71
C PRO A 347 68.43 14.62 -1.27
N HIS A 348 68.37 15.76 -0.57
CA HIS A 348 69.52 16.25 0.20
C HIS A 348 69.10 16.46 1.67
N LYS A 349 69.88 15.87 2.58
CA LYS A 349 69.86 16.01 4.04
C LYS A 349 70.02 17.48 4.48
N THR A 350 69.38 17.83 5.61
CA THR A 350 70.05 18.45 6.78
C THR A 350 69.17 18.36 8.04
N ASN A 351 69.85 18.09 9.17
CA ASN A 351 69.37 18.05 10.55
C ASN A 351 68.82 19.41 11.03
N GLU A 352 67.91 19.42 12.02
CA GLU A 352 68.16 19.97 13.37
C GLU A 352 66.93 19.88 14.30
N LYS A 353 67.17 19.28 15.49
CA LYS A 353 66.73 19.61 16.86
C LYS A 353 65.33 20.22 17.08
N GLU A 354 64.41 19.50 17.72
CA GLU A 354 64.20 19.44 19.19
C GLU A 354 63.74 20.76 19.80
N VAL A 355 62.43 20.91 20.09
CA VAL A 355 61.90 21.58 21.30
C VAL A 355 60.51 21.03 21.64
N GLU A 356 60.44 20.55 22.87
CA GLU A 356 59.31 20.13 23.68
C GLU A 356 58.31 21.27 24.00
N ARG A 357 56.99 21.00 23.94
CA ARG A 357 56.03 21.49 24.95
C ARG A 357 54.65 20.81 24.86
N LYS A 358 54.19 20.42 26.04
CA LYS A 358 52.90 19.78 26.37
C LYS A 358 51.86 20.87 26.78
N PRO A 359 50.61 20.52 27.18
CA PRO A 359 49.37 21.05 26.61
C PRO A 359 48.72 22.16 27.44
N GLU A 360 47.81 22.92 26.83
CA GLU A 360 46.86 23.77 27.55
C GLU A 360 45.39 23.33 27.34
N GLU A 361 44.84 23.00 28.50
CA GLU A 361 43.48 23.04 29.01
C GLU A 361 42.46 24.03 28.40
N LYS A 362 41.20 23.54 28.31
CA LYS A 362 39.95 24.09 28.88
C LYS A 362 39.00 25.02 28.08
N ILE A 363 37.70 24.75 28.34
CA ILE A 363 36.48 25.60 28.29
C ILE A 363 35.86 25.69 26.88
N GLU A 364 34.59 25.38 26.61
CA GLU A 364 33.33 25.32 27.40
C GLU A 364 32.36 24.29 26.81
#